data_AF-A0A7C5YEV4-F1
#
_entry.id   AF-A0A7C5YEV4-F1
#
_cell.length_a   1.000
_cell.length_b   1.000
_cell.length_c   1.000
_cell.angle_alpha   90.00
_cell.angle_beta   90.00
_cell.angle_gamma   90.00
#
_symmetry.space_group_name_H-M   'P 1'
#
loop_
_entity.id
_entity.type
_entity.pdbx_description
1 polymer ?
#
loop_
_entity_poly.entity_id
_entity_poly.type
_entity_poly.pdbx_seq_one_letter_code
_entity_poly.pdbx_strand_id
1 'polypeptide(L)'
;MLVIYDVSDDWRRNELASALKRLGLTRVQRSAFIGPSNSALVSDVKNVCRRIIDFSTDNVQIYPLTPASYRMRVVIGKEFGPEDELSGGFIV
;
A
#
# COMPACT_ATOMS: atom_id res chain seq x y z
N MET A 1 3.19 9.16 -4.25
CA MET A 1 2.87 9.03 -2.82
C MET A 1 3.36 7.68 -2.32
N LEU A 2 3.74 7.62 -1.06
CA LEU A 2 3.99 6.41 -0.29
C LEU A 2 2.81 6.22 0.68
N VAL A 3 2.23 5.04 0.67
CA VAL A 3 1.20 4.61 1.61
C VAL A 3 1.82 3.56 2.50
N ILE A 4 1.83 3.79 3.81
CA ILE A 4 2.28 2.83 4.82
C ILE A 4 1.08 2.52 5.69
N TYR A 5 0.88 1.26 6.04
CA TYR A 5 -0.19 0.89 6.94
C TYR A 5 0.26 -0.14 7.98
N ASP A 6 -0.42 -0.11 9.10
CA ASP A 6 -0.38 -1.15 10.12
C ASP A 6 -1.83 -1.57 10.38
N VAL A 7 -2.19 -2.77 9.95
CA VAL A 7 -3.56 -3.29 9.99
C VAL A 7 -3.51 -4.61 10.73
N SER A 8 -4.22 -4.64 11.86
CA SER A 8 -4.15 -5.73 12.84
C SER A 8 -4.81 -7.00 12.29
N ASP A 9 -5.90 -6.84 11.55
CA ASP A 9 -6.66 -7.95 10.97
C ASP A 9 -6.17 -8.35 9.57
N ASP A 10 -5.93 -9.64 9.39
CA ASP A 10 -5.37 -10.19 8.15
C ASP A 10 -6.30 -10.01 6.95
N TRP A 11 -7.61 -10.15 7.16
CA TRP A 11 -8.60 -9.98 6.11
C TRP A 11 -8.62 -8.55 5.59
N ARG A 12 -8.79 -7.56 6.47
CA ARG A 12 -8.80 -6.14 6.12
C ARG A 12 -7.48 -5.69 5.52
N ARG A 13 -6.35 -6.25 5.98
CA ARG A 13 -5.03 -5.99 5.38
C ARG A 13 -4.97 -6.45 3.92
N ASN A 14 -5.46 -7.64 3.63
CA ASN A 14 -5.48 -8.20 2.27
C ASN A 14 -6.48 -7.47 1.37
N GLU A 15 -7.63 -7.07 1.92
CA GLU A 15 -8.62 -6.25 1.23
C GLU A 15 -8.04 -4.87 0.87
N LEU A 16 -7.38 -4.19 1.82
CA LEU A 16 -6.73 -2.92 1.60
C LEU A 16 -5.63 -3.03 0.53
N ALA A 17 -4.78 -4.04 0.62
CA ALA A 17 -3.74 -4.29 -0.37
C ALA A 17 -4.35 -4.48 -1.78
N SER A 18 -5.42 -5.24 -1.89
CA SER A 18 -6.12 -5.48 -3.17
C SER A 18 -6.75 -4.20 -3.72
N ALA A 19 -7.35 -3.38 -2.86
CA ALA A 19 -7.96 -2.12 -3.26
C ALA A 19 -6.91 -1.11 -3.74
N LEU A 20 -5.76 -1.00 -3.05
CA LEU A 20 -4.66 -0.12 -3.47
C LEU A 20 -4.07 -0.56 -4.83
N LYS A 21 -3.95 -1.87 -5.08
CA LYS A 21 -3.54 -2.39 -6.40
C LYS A 21 -4.52 -1.98 -7.51
N ARG A 22 -5.83 -2.10 -7.27
CA ARG A 22 -6.87 -1.71 -8.25
C ARG A 22 -6.84 -0.22 -8.59
N LEU A 23 -6.39 0.62 -7.64
CA LEU A 23 -6.15 2.06 -7.87
C LEU A 23 -4.83 2.34 -8.64
N GLY A 24 -4.06 1.31 -8.99
CA GLY A 24 -2.81 1.44 -9.74
C GLY A 24 -1.59 1.73 -8.88
N LEU A 25 -1.65 1.51 -7.56
CA LEU A 25 -0.46 1.57 -6.71
C LEU A 25 0.32 0.25 -6.77
N THR A 26 1.64 0.34 -6.72
CA THR A 26 2.55 -0.80 -6.70
C THR A 26 2.93 -1.12 -5.27
N ARG A 27 2.85 -2.40 -4.89
CA ARG A 27 3.28 -2.87 -3.58
C ARG A 27 4.81 -2.87 -3.51
N VAL A 28 5.37 -2.31 -2.44
CA VAL A 28 6.83 -2.23 -2.24
C VAL A 28 7.29 -2.94 -0.98
N GLN A 29 6.38 -3.22 -0.04
CA GLN A 29 6.60 -4.06 1.15
C GLN A 29 5.28 -4.72 1.57
N ARG A 30 5.32 -5.63 2.54
CA ARG A 30 4.13 -6.28 3.13
C ARG A 30 3.03 -5.27 3.48
N SER A 31 3.41 -4.12 4.04
CA SER A 31 2.47 -3.09 4.46
C SER A 31 2.77 -1.70 3.89
N ALA A 32 3.34 -1.64 2.69
CA ALA A 32 3.62 -0.37 2.02
C ALA A 32 3.41 -0.42 0.50
N PHE A 33 2.91 0.68 -0.04
CA PHE A 33 2.60 0.88 -1.46
C PHE A 33 3.14 2.23 -1.96
N ILE A 34 3.54 2.28 -3.22
CA ILE A 34 3.97 3.50 -3.92
C ILE A 34 3.06 3.75 -5.13
N GLY A 35 2.83 5.01 -5.46
CA GLY A 35 2.12 5.38 -6.69
C GLY A 35 2.23 6.87 -7.03
N PRO A 36 1.53 7.35 -8.06
CA PRO A 36 1.46 8.77 -8.38
C PRO A 36 0.86 9.59 -7.23
N SER A 37 1.12 10.91 -7.18
CA SER A 37 0.57 11.82 -6.15
C SER A 37 -0.36 12.89 -6.72
N ASN A 38 -1.08 12.58 -7.80
CA ASN A 38 -2.13 13.48 -8.29
C ASN A 38 -3.29 13.56 -7.26
N SER A 39 -3.96 14.70 -7.21
CA SER A 39 -4.96 15.00 -6.17
C SER A 39 -6.16 14.06 -6.18
N ALA A 40 -6.63 13.67 -7.37
CA ALA A 40 -7.74 12.73 -7.52
C ALA A 40 -7.40 11.36 -6.92
N LEU A 41 -6.27 10.77 -7.30
CA LEU A 41 -5.83 9.48 -6.79
C LEU A 41 -5.59 9.52 -5.27
N VAL A 42 -5.03 10.62 -4.73
CA VAL A 42 -4.87 10.78 -3.28
C VAL A 42 -6.23 10.79 -2.58
N SER A 43 -7.24 11.42 -3.17
CA SER A 43 -8.61 11.41 -2.64
C SER A 43 -9.20 10.00 -2.65
N ASP A 44 -9.05 9.27 -3.76
CA ASP A 44 -9.54 7.90 -3.91
C ASP A 44 -8.90 6.94 -2.91
N VAL A 45 -7.57 7.02 -2.75
CA VAL A 45 -6.83 6.24 -1.74
C VAL A 45 -7.36 6.53 -0.34
N LYS A 46 -7.53 7.81 0.04
CA LYS A 46 -8.08 8.18 1.35
C LYS A 46 -9.48 7.60 1.57
N ASN A 47 -10.34 7.65 0.56
CA ASN A 47 -11.71 7.14 0.66
C ASN A 47 -11.74 5.62 0.81
N VAL A 48 -10.90 4.91 0.06
CA VAL A 48 -10.75 3.45 0.19
C VAL A 48 -10.22 3.06 1.57
N CYS A 49 -9.16 3.72 2.05
CA CYS A 49 -8.61 3.44 3.38
C CYS A 49 -9.68 3.60 4.47
N ARG A 50 -10.42 4.71 4.46
CA ARG A 50 -11.49 4.98 5.44
C ARG A 50 -12.63 3.97 5.43
N ARG A 51 -12.86 3.27 4.32
CA ARG A 51 -13.92 2.25 4.20
C ARG A 51 -13.49 0.89 4.73
N ILE A 52 -12.20 0.58 4.69
CA ILE A 52 -11.68 -0.77 4.98
C ILE A 52 -11.11 -0.86 6.40
N ILE A 53 -10.44 0.18 6.89
CA ILE A 53 -9.76 0.12 8.18
C ILE A 53 -10.71 0.29 9.36
N ASP A 54 -10.27 -0.21 10.51
CA ASP A 54 -10.84 0.09 11.82
C ASP A 54 -10.00 1.18 12.46
N PHE A 55 -10.60 2.35 12.67
CA PHE A 55 -9.92 3.51 13.24
C PHE A 55 -9.46 3.31 14.69
N SER A 56 -9.94 2.29 15.39
CA SER A 56 -9.53 1.98 16.76
C SER A 56 -8.28 1.10 16.84
N THR A 57 -8.00 0.31 15.80
CA THR A 57 -6.94 -0.71 15.80
C THR A 57 -5.92 -0.57 14.69
N ASP A 58 -6.22 0.19 13.64
CA ASP A 58 -5.36 0.31 12.47
C ASP A 58 -4.81 1.73 12.27
N ASN A 59 -3.70 1.80 11.54
CA ASN A 59 -3.05 3.05 11.17
C ASN A 59 -2.73 3.06 9.66
N VAL A 60 -3.06 4.15 8.98
CA VAL A 60 -2.65 4.37 7.58
C VAL A 60 -2.06 5.76 7.45
N GLN A 61 -0.87 5.84 6.85
CA GLN A 61 -0.12 7.07 6.62
C GLN A 61 0.14 7.23 5.13
N ILE A 62 -0.11 8.44 4.63
CA ILE A 62 0.04 8.78 3.21
C ILE A 62 0.99 9.96 3.10
N TYR A 63 2.15 9.70 2.49
CA TYR A 63 3.19 10.70 2.24
C TYR A 63 3.22 11.07 0.76
N PRO A 64 2.94 12.33 0.39
CA PRO A 64 3.25 12.82 -0.94
C PRO A 64 4.76 12.67 -1.19
N LEU A 65 5.13 11.99 -2.27
CA LEU A 65 6.52 11.81 -2.67
C LEU A 65 6.69 12.28 -4.10
N THR A 66 7.78 13.00 -4.35
CA THR A 66 8.19 13.35 -5.71
C THR A 66 8.90 12.16 -6.36
N PRO A 67 8.93 12.08 -7.71
CA PRO A 67 9.75 11.09 -8.41
C PRO A 67 11.24 11.15 -8.02
N ALA A 68 11.76 12.35 -7.73
CA ALA A 68 13.14 12.52 -7.28
C ALA A 68 13.38 11.86 -5.91
N SER A 69 12.50 12.12 -4.94
CA SER A 69 12.57 11.48 -3.61
C SER A 69 12.50 9.96 -3.69
N TYR A 70 11.64 9.42 -4.57
CA TYR A 70 11.52 7.97 -4.75
C TYR A 70 12.76 7.33 -5.39
N ARG A 71 13.45 8.04 -6.29
CA ARG A 71 14.70 7.55 -6.92
C ARG A 71 15.88 7.51 -5.94
N MET A 72 15.86 8.36 -4.92
CA MET A 72 16.89 8.36 -3.87
C MET A 72 16.65 7.33 -2.76
N ARG A 73 15.62 6.48 -2.89
CA ARG A 73 15.34 5.45 -1.88
C ARG A 73 16.49 4.45 -1.83
N VAL A 74 16.77 3.96 -0.63
CA VAL A 74 17.70 2.85 -0.40
C VAL A 74 16.87 1.65 0.05
N VAL A 75 17.10 0.50 -0.57
CA VAL A 75 16.50 -0.77 -0.17
C VAL A 75 17.60 -1.65 0.40
N ILE A 76 17.37 -2.21 1.58
CA ILE A 76 18.28 -3.13 2.26
C ILE A 76 17.54 -4.46 2.43
N GLY A 77 18.13 -5.55 1.96
CA GLY A 77 17.52 -6.89 1.98
C GLY A 77 16.80 -7.24 0.68
N LYS A 78 15.81 -8.15 0.77
CA LYS A 78 15.04 -8.62 -0.38
C LYS A 78 14.11 -7.53 -0.91
N GLU A 79 14.20 -7.23 -2.21
CA GLU A 79 13.21 -6.38 -2.87
C GLU A 79 11.88 -7.13 -3.02
N PHE A 80 10.78 -6.41 -2.79
CA PHE A 80 9.45 -6.96 -2.97
C PHE A 80 9.17 -7.11 -4.47
N GLY A 81 9.11 -8.35 -4.94
CA GLY A 81 8.94 -8.67 -6.35
C GLY A 81 7.55 -9.25 -6.66
N PRO A 82 7.22 -9.43 -7.95
CA PRO A 82 5.98 -10.09 -8.38
C PRO A 82 5.78 -11.49 -7.76
N GLU A 83 6.87 -12.21 -7.51
CA GLU A 83 6.85 -13.54 -6.90
C GLU A 83 6.34 -13.52 -5.45
N ASP A 84 6.63 -12.46 -4.70
CA ASP A 84 6.14 -12.29 -3.32
C ASP A 84 4.61 -12.11 -3.27
N GLU A 85 3.98 -11.76 -4.39
CA GLU A 85 2.54 -11.65 -4.52
C GLU A 85 1.86 -13.00 -4.69
N LEU A 86 2.52 -13.97 -5.33
CA LEU A 86 1.99 -15.32 -5.58
C LEU A 86 2.03 -16.20 -4.32
N SER A 87 2.98 -15.97 -3.43
CA SER A 87 3.10 -16.69 -2.16
C SER A 87 2.06 -16.27 -1.09
N GLY A 88 1.33 -15.18 -1.30
CA GLY A 88 0.33 -14.66 -0.36
C GLY A 88 -1.14 -14.82 -0.81
N GLY A 89 -1.37 -15.34 -2.02
CA GLY A 89 -2.70 -15.69 -2.52
C GLY A 89 -2.98 -17.15 -2.20
N PHE A 90 -4.13 -17.43 -1.60
CA PHE A 90 -4.61 -18.78 -1.27
C PHE A 90 -4.35 -19.77 -2.42
N ILE A 91 -3.68 -20.89 -2.10
CA ILE A 91 -3.83 -22.14 -2.83
C ILE A 91 -5.25 -22.63 -2.52
N VAL A 92 -6.09 -22.68 -3.55
CA VAL A 92 -7.28 -23.53 -3.61
C VAL A 92 -7.17 -24.36 -4.88
#